data_AF-A0A3D2C7P4-F1
#
_entry.id   AF-A0A3D2C7P4-F1
#
_cell.length_a   1.000
_cell.length_b   1.000
_cell.length_c   1.000
_cell.angle_alpha   90.00
_cell.angle_beta   90.00
_cell.angle_gamma   90.00
#
_symmetry.space_group_name_H-M   'P 1'
#
loop_
_entity.id
_entity.type
_entity.pdbx_description
1 polymer ?
#
loop_
_entity_poly.entity_id
_entity_poly.type
_entity_poly.pdbx_seq_one_letter_code
_entity_poly.pdbx_strand_id
1 'polypeptide(L)'
;MAYQLRIPAILLLFGCLACDDDTGKNAGNTGICTDLDGLQTCWNTGNTNNQGILPVSVNVNSGAGAFLLTAFVTGDAYPSVEAIRSPEGSRELYWDDWYTSDYNLTAGILPLGNEMMINWPIRAEDPALSAGRYTVNVAVIDTEGYYQLGKSVTYYTQVKQDDSFSSGTVQARIVYVDDLGDNATITGATEDAVAIWRAIWSTYGLTLSVDYDTRPEVDAAIPSMTEGSEDISEISATGTDADITVIICDTVGGTTQIYGESGGIPGTLVEGRQSAVALSWITNAGGDGTFSTNDIQVYGETLAHEVGHYMGLFHPVDFNGNRAQYWDALSDTDECNTTAACDASLGENNMYPYPVCIGFNNCLDQQSLSTGQAGVLHRYTGAL
;
A
#
# COMPACT_ATOMS: atom_id res chain seq x y z
N MET A 1 -67.16 50.40 -14.17
CA MET A 1 -66.31 49.67 -15.15
C MET A 1 -64.92 50.28 -15.07
N ALA A 2 -63.99 49.60 -14.40
CA ALA A 2 -62.60 50.02 -14.29
C ALA A 2 -61.75 48.78 -14.58
N TYR A 3 -60.89 48.88 -15.58
CA TYR A 3 -60.00 47.81 -16.04
C TYR A 3 -58.92 47.54 -14.98
N GLN A 4 -58.84 46.32 -14.46
CA GLN A 4 -57.65 45.82 -13.76
C GLN A 4 -56.71 45.17 -14.77
N LEU A 5 -55.57 45.83 -15.02
CA LEU A 5 -54.42 45.23 -15.69
C LEU A 5 -53.82 44.16 -14.76
N ARG A 6 -53.80 42.90 -15.20
CA ARG A 6 -52.98 41.84 -14.58
C ARG A 6 -51.63 41.83 -15.28
N ILE A 7 -50.59 42.29 -14.60
CA ILE A 7 -49.20 42.08 -14.97
C ILE A 7 -48.80 40.74 -14.33
N PRO A 8 -48.35 39.72 -15.09
CA PRO A 8 -47.81 38.51 -14.48
C PRO A 8 -46.46 38.85 -13.86
N ALA A 9 -46.30 38.53 -12.58
CA ALA A 9 -45.01 38.56 -11.91
C ALA A 9 -44.11 37.53 -12.59
N ILE A 10 -43.17 38.01 -13.42
CA ILE A 10 -42.04 37.23 -13.86
C ILE A 10 -41.15 37.05 -12.62
N LEU A 11 -41.23 35.87 -12.03
CA LEU A 11 -40.29 35.42 -11.01
C LEU A 11 -38.95 35.21 -11.74
N LEU A 12 -38.12 36.26 -11.78
CA LEU A 12 -36.71 36.14 -12.12
C LEU A 12 -36.04 35.33 -11.01
N LEU A 13 -35.99 34.01 -11.18
CA LEU A 13 -35.01 33.19 -10.50
C LEU A 13 -33.63 33.71 -10.94
N PHE A 14 -33.02 34.52 -10.08
CA PHE A 14 -31.56 34.61 -10.04
C PHE A 14 -31.07 33.24 -9.59
N GLY A 15 -30.87 32.35 -10.56
CA GLY A 15 -29.94 31.25 -10.37
C GLY A 15 -28.59 31.91 -10.10
N CYS A 16 -28.15 31.88 -8.84
CA CYS A 16 -26.73 31.90 -8.59
C CYS A 16 -26.18 30.67 -9.30
N LEU A 17 -25.70 30.88 -10.53
CA LEU A 17 -24.55 30.15 -11.03
C LEU A 17 -23.46 30.43 -10.00
N ALA A 18 -23.36 29.57 -9.00
CA ALA A 18 -22.11 29.41 -8.29
C ALA A 18 -21.12 29.02 -9.39
N CYS A 19 -20.20 29.93 -9.69
CA CYS A 19 -19.03 29.57 -10.44
C CYS A 19 -18.32 28.49 -9.62
N ASP A 20 -18.27 27.28 -10.17
CA ASP A 20 -17.45 26.16 -9.75
C ASP A 20 -15.96 26.48 -10.01
N ASP A 21 -15.48 27.60 -9.45
CA ASP A 21 -14.11 28.07 -9.66
C ASP A 21 -13.15 27.59 -8.54
N ASP A 22 -13.43 26.42 -7.95
CA ASP A 22 -12.48 25.68 -7.09
C ASP A 22 -12.61 24.15 -7.23
N THR A 23 -13.12 23.63 -8.36
CA THR A 23 -13.43 22.19 -8.58
C THR A 23 -12.21 21.34 -8.98
N GLY A 24 -11.03 21.63 -8.43
CA GLY A 24 -9.92 20.67 -8.46
C GLY A 24 -10.23 19.53 -7.48
N LYS A 25 -9.98 18.28 -7.86
CA LYS A 25 -10.00 17.13 -6.93
C LYS A 25 -9.21 17.54 -5.68
N ASN A 26 -9.85 17.63 -4.51
CA ASN A 26 -9.19 18.02 -3.26
C ASN A 26 -8.50 19.41 -3.25
N ALA A 27 -9.15 20.42 -3.83
CA ALA A 27 -8.70 21.81 -3.79
C ALA A 27 -8.25 22.27 -2.39
N GLY A 28 -7.08 22.90 -2.32
CA GLY A 28 -6.45 23.34 -1.07
C GLY A 28 -5.24 22.51 -0.65
N ASN A 29 -5.01 21.33 -1.25
CA ASN A 29 -3.72 20.66 -1.16
C ASN A 29 -2.61 21.55 -1.73
N THR A 30 -1.50 21.65 -1.01
CA THR A 30 -0.37 22.52 -1.37
C THR A 30 0.72 21.73 -2.07
N GLY A 31 1.70 22.42 -2.64
CA GLY A 31 2.87 21.80 -3.26
C GLY A 31 2.79 21.72 -4.77
N ILE A 32 3.53 20.78 -5.35
CA ILE A 32 3.48 20.46 -6.77
C ILE A 32 2.56 19.26 -6.93
N CYS A 33 1.38 19.47 -7.50
CA CYS A 33 0.36 18.44 -7.63
C CYS A 33 0.18 17.96 -9.07
N THR A 34 -0.04 16.65 -9.21
CA THR A 34 -0.41 15.93 -10.43
C THR A 34 -1.71 15.16 -10.17
N ASP A 35 -2.44 14.84 -11.24
CA ASP A 35 -3.65 14.04 -11.19
C ASP A 35 -3.56 12.93 -12.24
N LEU A 36 -3.72 11.68 -11.81
CA LEU A 36 -3.75 10.50 -12.67
C LEU A 36 -4.98 9.66 -12.30
N ASP A 37 -5.94 9.55 -13.21
CA ASP A 37 -7.11 8.66 -13.10
C ASP A 37 -7.92 8.72 -11.78
N GLY A 38 -7.92 9.86 -11.08
CA GLY A 38 -8.65 9.97 -9.79
C GLY A 38 -7.73 9.98 -8.58
N LEU A 39 -6.44 9.78 -8.77
CA LEU A 39 -5.40 9.95 -7.76
C LEU A 39 -4.75 11.32 -7.91
N GLN A 40 -4.90 12.18 -6.91
CA GLN A 40 -4.11 13.41 -6.82
C GLN A 40 -2.86 13.16 -6.00
N THR A 41 -1.68 13.37 -6.57
CA THR A 41 -0.39 13.28 -5.88
C THR A 41 0.19 14.67 -5.71
N CYS A 42 0.56 15.07 -4.50
CA CYS A 42 1.17 16.39 -4.23
C CYS A 42 2.49 16.24 -3.48
N TRP A 43 3.56 16.78 -4.07
CA TRP A 43 4.89 16.85 -3.47
C TRP A 43 5.09 18.14 -2.67
N ASN A 44 5.67 18.01 -1.47
CA ASN A 44 6.02 19.13 -0.60
C ASN A 44 7.31 18.87 0.18
N THR A 45 7.81 19.94 0.82
CA THR A 45 8.82 19.85 1.87
C THR A 45 8.35 20.60 3.12
N GLY A 46 8.88 20.21 4.27
CA GLY A 46 8.59 20.86 5.56
C GLY A 46 9.70 20.61 6.57
N ASN A 47 9.58 21.23 7.73
CA ASN A 47 10.51 21.04 8.84
C ASN A 47 9.75 20.64 10.10
N THR A 48 10.32 19.71 10.86
CA THR A 48 9.80 19.41 12.20
C THR A 48 9.87 20.62 13.11
N ASN A 49 8.87 20.76 13.99
CA ASN A 49 8.77 21.85 14.95
C ASN A 49 9.72 21.64 16.16
N ASN A 50 9.52 22.44 17.22
CA ASN A 50 10.28 22.34 18.48
C ASN A 50 9.95 21.09 19.32
N GLN A 51 9.05 20.23 18.85
CA GLN A 51 8.74 18.92 19.42
C GLN A 51 9.21 17.78 18.52
N GLY A 52 9.88 18.09 17.40
CA GLY A 52 10.32 17.09 16.42
C GLY A 52 9.18 16.52 15.56
N ILE A 53 8.06 17.23 15.47
CA ILE A 53 6.87 16.82 14.72
C ILE A 53 6.63 17.78 13.56
N LEU A 54 6.34 17.23 12.38
CA LEU A 54 5.81 17.95 11.22
C LEU A 54 4.30 17.63 11.09
N PRO A 55 3.39 18.59 11.33
CA PRO A 55 1.98 18.43 11.02
C PRO A 55 1.76 18.59 9.50
N VAL A 56 1.47 17.49 8.82
CA VAL A 56 1.13 17.46 7.39
C VAL A 56 -0.38 17.63 7.22
N SER A 57 -0.79 18.57 6.38
CA SER A 57 -2.20 18.79 6.05
C SER A 57 -2.60 18.03 4.79
N VAL A 58 -3.67 17.25 4.87
CA VAL A 58 -4.28 16.58 3.72
C VAL A 58 -5.72 17.08 3.60
N ASN A 59 -6.02 17.88 2.57
CA ASN A 59 -7.39 18.26 2.28
C ASN A 59 -8.04 17.17 1.45
N VAL A 60 -9.27 16.84 1.80
CA VAL A 60 -10.08 15.83 1.13
C VAL A 60 -11.45 16.44 0.82
N ASN A 61 -11.95 16.20 -0.38
CA ASN A 61 -13.31 16.58 -0.77
C ASN A 61 -14.31 15.48 -0.38
N SER A 62 -15.58 15.66 -0.73
CA SER A 62 -16.63 14.68 -0.42
C SER A 62 -16.59 13.39 -1.24
N GLY A 63 -15.78 13.32 -2.30
CA GLY A 63 -15.60 12.13 -3.14
C GLY A 63 -14.32 11.36 -2.85
N ALA A 64 -13.51 11.81 -1.89
CA ALA A 64 -12.28 11.14 -1.49
C ALA A 64 -12.61 9.93 -0.61
N GLY A 65 -12.03 8.77 -0.97
CA GLY A 65 -12.17 7.54 -0.20
C GLY A 65 -11.07 7.35 0.83
N ALA A 66 -9.84 7.57 0.38
CA ALA A 66 -8.64 7.36 1.17
C ALA A 66 -7.53 8.32 0.76
N PHE A 67 -6.57 8.50 1.65
CA PHE A 67 -5.30 9.13 1.33
C PHE A 67 -4.11 8.29 1.79
N LEU A 68 -2.98 8.45 1.10
CA LEU A 68 -1.68 7.90 1.46
C LEU A 68 -0.72 9.07 1.68
N LEU A 69 -0.02 9.05 2.81
CA LEU A 69 1.09 9.96 3.07
C LEU A 69 2.39 9.16 3.06
N THR A 70 3.34 9.62 2.27
CA THR A 70 4.72 9.13 2.27
C THR A 70 5.64 10.26 2.72
N ALA A 71 6.54 9.99 3.68
CA ALA A 71 7.51 10.98 4.13
C ALA A 71 8.94 10.41 4.13
N PHE A 72 9.86 11.23 3.67
CA PHE A 72 11.28 10.94 3.50
C PHE A 72 12.13 11.90 4.33
N VAL A 73 13.16 11.36 4.98
CA VAL A 73 14.15 12.14 5.72
C VAL A 73 15.55 11.68 5.35
N THR A 74 16.53 12.57 5.47
CA THR A 74 17.94 12.25 5.13
C THR A 74 18.79 11.99 6.36
N GLY A 75 19.83 11.16 6.22
CA GLY A 75 20.78 10.83 7.27
C GLY A 75 20.22 9.87 8.32
N ASP A 76 20.82 9.84 9.52
CA ASP A 76 20.49 8.88 10.58
C ASP A 76 19.22 9.28 11.37
N ALA A 77 18.09 9.41 10.67
CA ALA A 77 16.80 9.76 11.27
C ALA A 77 15.66 8.99 10.60
N TYR A 78 14.61 8.71 11.37
CA TYR A 78 13.48 7.88 10.96
C TYR A 78 12.18 8.65 11.13
N PRO A 79 11.36 8.78 10.08
CA PRO A 79 10.06 9.39 10.21
C PRO A 79 9.05 8.34 10.67
N SER A 80 8.05 8.75 11.46
CA SER A 80 7.00 7.87 11.97
C SER A 80 5.72 8.68 12.20
N VAL A 81 4.57 8.05 11.97
CA VAL A 81 3.27 8.67 12.25
C VAL A 81 2.96 8.60 13.73
N GLU A 82 2.71 9.75 14.36
CA GLU A 82 2.19 9.77 15.72
C GLU A 82 0.67 9.73 15.78
N ALA A 83 0.00 10.49 14.92
CA ALA A 83 -1.44 10.67 15.00
C ALA A 83 -2.04 11.14 13.68
N ILE A 84 -3.29 10.74 13.47
CA ILE A 84 -4.16 11.31 12.43
C ILE A 84 -5.32 12.01 13.13
N ARG A 85 -5.64 13.22 12.68
CA ARG A 85 -6.79 13.98 13.16
C ARG A 85 -7.71 14.37 12.01
N SER A 86 -9.00 14.19 12.20
CA SER A 86 -10.05 14.62 11.28
C SER A 86 -10.21 16.15 11.25
N PRO A 87 -10.97 16.70 10.28
CA PRO A 87 -11.28 18.13 10.20
C PRO A 87 -11.95 18.69 11.45
N GLU A 88 -12.72 17.86 12.16
CA GLU A 88 -13.37 18.21 13.43
C GLU A 88 -12.40 18.17 14.63
N GLY A 89 -11.18 17.68 14.41
CA GLY A 89 -10.12 17.57 15.43
C GLY A 89 -10.12 16.27 16.22
N SER A 90 -11.03 15.34 15.92
CA SER A 90 -11.05 14.01 16.54
C SER A 90 -9.77 13.25 16.20
N ARG A 91 -9.27 12.45 17.15
CA ARG A 91 -8.06 11.64 16.94
C ARG A 91 -8.48 10.29 16.38
N GLU A 92 -8.16 10.07 15.11
CA GLU A 92 -8.57 8.88 14.35
C GLU A 92 -7.55 7.75 14.48
N LEU A 93 -6.27 8.11 14.58
CA LEU A 93 -5.16 7.19 14.84
C LEU A 93 -4.24 7.81 15.89
N TYR A 94 -3.67 6.96 16.75
CA TYR A 94 -2.59 7.31 17.66
C TYR A 94 -1.63 6.13 17.78
N TRP A 95 -0.33 6.38 17.59
CA TRP A 95 0.69 5.33 17.48
C TRP A 95 0.77 4.42 18.71
N ASP A 96 0.65 5.00 19.92
CA ASP A 96 0.82 4.29 21.19
C ASP A 96 -0.32 3.29 21.45
N ASP A 97 -1.47 3.48 20.79
CA ASP A 97 -2.60 2.54 20.85
C ASP A 97 -2.25 1.20 20.14
N TRP A 98 -1.22 1.20 19.28
CA TRP A 98 -0.82 0.05 18.45
C TRP A 98 0.60 -0.44 18.69
N TYR A 99 1.54 0.43 19.08
CA TYR A 99 2.97 0.10 19.17
C TYR A 99 3.29 -1.04 20.15
N THR A 100 2.48 -1.20 21.20
CA THR A 100 2.62 -2.28 22.20
C THR A 100 1.54 -3.35 22.08
N SER A 101 0.70 -3.25 21.05
CA SER A 101 -0.37 -4.21 20.76
C SER A 101 0.22 -5.49 20.17
N ASP A 102 -0.46 -6.60 20.38
CA ASP A 102 -0.19 -7.84 19.65
C ASP A 102 -0.82 -7.82 18.24
N TYR A 103 -1.54 -6.73 17.89
CA TYR A 103 -2.21 -6.55 16.61
C TYR A 103 -1.51 -5.49 15.73
N ASN A 104 -1.25 -5.85 14.48
CA ASN A 104 -0.60 -4.99 13.49
C ASN A 104 -1.64 -4.26 12.63
N LEU A 105 -1.67 -2.93 12.72
CA LEU A 105 -2.52 -2.08 11.87
C LEU A 105 -1.74 -1.48 10.69
N THR A 106 -0.53 -0.99 10.93
CA THR A 106 0.29 -0.30 9.93
C THR A 106 1.75 -0.25 10.38
N ALA A 107 2.68 -0.38 9.43
CA ALA A 107 4.10 -0.17 9.68
C ALA A 107 4.46 1.32 9.79
N GLY A 108 3.56 2.24 9.41
CA GLY A 108 3.83 3.69 9.41
C GLY A 108 4.10 4.30 10.79
N ILE A 109 3.78 3.59 11.87
CA ILE A 109 4.12 3.98 13.25
C ILE A 109 5.52 3.52 13.67
N LEU A 110 6.11 2.57 12.95
CA LEU A 110 7.39 1.97 13.28
C LEU A 110 8.52 2.77 12.61
N PRO A 111 9.57 3.17 13.35
CA PRO A 111 10.72 3.88 12.79
C PRO A 111 11.69 2.91 12.11
N LEU A 112 11.27 2.34 10.97
CA LEU A 112 11.98 1.25 10.29
C LEU A 112 13.10 1.73 9.35
N GLY A 113 13.06 2.97 8.91
CA GLY A 113 14.01 3.49 7.94
C GLY A 113 13.81 4.98 7.68
N ASN A 114 14.42 5.46 6.59
CA ASN A 114 14.36 6.87 6.18
C ASN A 114 13.05 7.25 5.49
N GLU A 115 12.14 6.30 5.33
CA GLU A 115 10.86 6.44 4.64
C GLU A 115 9.74 5.96 5.59
N MET A 116 8.56 6.56 5.48
CA MET A 116 7.37 6.09 6.17
C MET A 116 6.16 6.22 5.25
N MET A 117 5.20 5.32 5.42
CA MET A 117 3.97 5.28 4.65
C MET A 117 2.77 5.10 5.57
N ILE A 118 1.69 5.84 5.33
CA ILE A 118 0.41 5.64 6.03
C ILE A 118 -0.76 5.86 5.09
N ASN A 119 -1.58 4.84 4.91
CA ASN A 119 -2.87 4.94 4.26
C ASN A 119 -3.96 5.23 5.31
N TRP A 120 -4.96 6.03 4.99
CA TRP A 120 -6.10 6.27 5.88
C TRP A 120 -7.40 6.54 5.10
N PRO A 121 -8.54 5.95 5.51
CA PRO A 121 -8.68 4.87 6.49
C PRO A 121 -8.01 3.57 6.03
N ILE A 122 -7.71 2.66 6.95
CA ILE A 122 -7.06 1.37 6.63
C ILE A 122 -8.13 0.29 6.50
N ARG A 123 -8.97 0.15 7.51
CA ARG A 123 -9.98 -0.91 7.64
C ARG A 123 -11.38 -0.35 7.39
N ALA A 124 -12.35 -1.26 7.17
CA ALA A 124 -13.75 -0.86 7.00
C ALA A 124 -14.39 -0.30 8.27
N GLU A 125 -13.88 -0.68 9.43
CA GLU A 125 -14.32 -0.20 10.74
C GLU A 125 -13.68 1.14 11.15
N ASP A 126 -12.63 1.57 10.45
CA ASP A 126 -12.05 2.90 10.69
C ASP A 126 -13.02 3.98 10.20
N PRO A 127 -13.05 5.16 10.85
CA PRO A 127 -13.88 6.28 10.42
C PRO A 127 -13.63 6.67 8.97
N ALA A 128 -14.69 6.66 8.16
CA ALA A 128 -14.66 7.12 6.77
C ALA A 128 -14.24 8.60 6.69
N LEU A 129 -13.67 9.00 5.55
CA LEU A 129 -13.26 10.37 5.35
C LEU A 129 -14.45 11.34 5.35
N SER A 130 -14.32 12.46 6.06
CA SER A 130 -15.21 13.61 5.99
C SER A 130 -14.53 14.73 5.20
N ALA A 131 -15.29 15.47 4.38
CA ALA A 131 -14.72 16.57 3.61
C ALA A 131 -14.10 17.63 4.54
N GLY A 132 -12.86 18.03 4.27
CA GLY A 132 -12.13 18.99 5.08
C GLY A 132 -10.63 18.70 5.14
N ARG A 133 -9.95 19.30 6.13
CA ARG A 133 -8.51 19.17 6.32
C ARG A 133 -8.18 18.19 7.43
N TYR A 134 -7.60 17.06 7.06
CA TYR A 134 -6.94 16.14 7.99
C TYR A 134 -5.55 16.67 8.36
N THR A 135 -5.12 16.37 9.58
CA THR A 135 -3.73 16.59 10.03
C THR A 135 -3.10 15.24 10.34
N VAL A 136 -1.98 14.92 9.70
CA VAL A 136 -1.13 13.78 10.05
C VAL A 136 0.12 14.31 10.72
N ASN A 137 0.36 13.91 11.96
CA ASN A 137 1.56 14.29 12.70
C ASN A 137 2.69 13.30 12.40
N VAL A 138 3.70 13.75 11.67
CA VAL A 138 4.91 12.97 11.37
C VAL A 138 6.00 13.37 12.36
N ALA A 139 6.34 12.48 13.28
CA ALA A 139 7.54 12.61 14.10
C ALA A 139 8.78 12.26 13.26
N VAL A 140 9.91 12.88 13.59
CA VAL A 140 11.22 12.43 13.13
C VAL A 140 12.09 12.17 14.34
N ILE A 141 12.62 10.95 14.45
CA ILE A 141 13.46 10.53 15.56
C ILE A 141 14.84 10.08 15.05
N ASP A 142 15.88 10.10 15.89
CA ASP A 142 17.16 9.48 15.56
C ASP A 142 17.18 7.99 15.93
N THR A 143 18.32 7.35 15.69
CA THR A 143 18.56 5.93 15.98
C THR A 143 18.49 5.57 17.47
N GLU A 144 18.50 6.58 18.34
CA GLU A 144 18.41 6.44 19.80
C GLU A 144 17.00 6.74 20.30
N GLY A 145 16.07 7.09 19.41
CA GLY A 145 14.67 7.38 19.71
C GLY A 145 14.40 8.81 20.14
N TYR A 146 15.35 9.74 19.96
CA TYR A 146 15.14 11.15 20.31
C TYR A 146 14.55 11.94 19.15
N TYR A 147 13.55 12.76 19.45
CA TYR A 147 12.92 13.68 18.51
C TYR A 147 13.90 14.69 17.92
N GLN A 148 13.92 14.78 16.59
CA GLN A 148 14.80 15.63 15.81
C GLN A 148 14.10 16.95 15.45
N LEU A 149 14.62 18.06 15.97
CA LEU A 149 14.02 19.39 15.80
C LEU A 149 14.50 20.08 14.52
N GLY A 150 13.63 20.77 13.79
CA GLY A 150 13.98 21.50 12.57
C GLY A 150 14.44 20.62 11.41
N LYS A 151 14.28 19.30 11.52
CA LYS A 151 14.71 18.33 10.51
C LYS A 151 13.85 18.49 9.26
N SER A 152 14.50 18.55 8.10
CA SER A 152 13.82 18.63 6.82
C SER A 152 13.16 17.30 6.48
N VAL A 153 11.93 17.36 6.01
CA VAL A 153 11.13 16.23 5.56
C VAL A 153 10.62 16.55 4.16
N THR A 154 10.85 15.65 3.23
CA THR A 154 10.17 15.65 1.92
C THR A 154 8.97 14.73 2.05
N TYR A 155 7.80 15.12 1.56
CA TYR A 155 6.62 14.26 1.67
C TYR A 155 5.69 14.39 0.47
N TYR A 156 4.97 13.31 0.22
CA TYR A 156 3.94 13.21 -0.79
C TYR A 156 2.60 12.87 -0.14
N THR A 157 1.55 13.56 -0.55
CA THR A 157 0.17 13.19 -0.21
C THR A 157 -0.51 12.70 -1.47
N GLN A 158 -1.11 11.52 -1.41
CA GLN A 158 -1.91 10.97 -2.49
C GLN A 158 -3.35 10.82 -2.02
N VAL A 159 -4.32 11.35 -2.76
CA VAL A 159 -5.75 11.28 -2.39
C VAL A 159 -6.52 10.62 -3.51
N LYS A 160 -7.12 9.46 -3.23
CA LYS A 160 -7.92 8.67 -4.17
C LYS A 160 -9.37 9.15 -4.16
N GLN A 161 -9.95 9.29 -5.34
CA GLN A 161 -11.39 9.51 -5.53
C GLN A 161 -12.11 8.18 -5.71
N ASP A 162 -12.68 7.62 -4.64
CA ASP A 162 -13.55 6.44 -4.63
C ASP A 162 -14.28 6.36 -3.30
N ASP A 163 -15.55 6.71 -3.27
CA ASP A 163 -16.37 6.66 -2.05
C ASP A 163 -17.13 5.33 -1.88
N SER A 164 -16.94 4.38 -2.82
CA SER A 164 -17.72 3.13 -2.86
C SER A 164 -16.95 1.92 -2.37
N PHE A 165 -15.64 1.84 -2.67
CA PHE A 165 -14.79 0.66 -2.43
C PHE A 165 -15.39 -0.65 -2.98
N SER A 166 -16.23 -0.55 -4.02
CA SER A 166 -16.97 -1.70 -4.57
C SER A 166 -16.21 -2.42 -5.69
N SER A 167 -15.28 -1.72 -6.32
CA SER A 167 -14.35 -2.22 -7.33
C SER A 167 -13.15 -1.28 -7.40
N GLY A 168 -12.00 -1.77 -7.86
CA GLY A 168 -10.83 -0.94 -8.11
C GLY A 168 -9.90 -1.58 -9.14
N THR A 169 -9.13 -0.76 -9.82
CA THR A 169 -8.07 -1.18 -10.74
C THR A 169 -6.72 -0.96 -10.08
N VAL A 170 -5.94 -2.03 -9.94
CA VAL A 170 -4.56 -1.93 -9.46
C VAL A 170 -3.64 -2.03 -10.66
N GLN A 171 -2.78 -1.03 -10.79
CA GLN A 171 -1.71 -1.00 -11.79
C GLN A 171 -0.45 -1.61 -11.17
N ALA A 172 0.06 -2.69 -11.76
CA ALA A 172 1.34 -3.25 -11.38
C ALA A 172 2.31 -3.19 -12.57
N ARG A 173 3.57 -2.88 -12.28
CA ARG A 173 4.64 -2.91 -13.27
C ARG A 173 5.65 -3.97 -12.88
N ILE A 174 5.69 -5.07 -13.63
CA ILE A 174 6.65 -6.15 -13.42
C ILE A 174 7.96 -5.79 -14.12
N VAL A 175 9.04 -5.75 -13.36
CA VAL A 175 10.38 -5.39 -13.82
C VAL A 175 11.31 -6.57 -13.66
N TYR A 176 11.81 -7.10 -14.77
CA TYR A 176 12.87 -8.11 -14.74
C TYR A 176 14.23 -7.42 -14.66
N VAL A 177 15.03 -7.69 -13.64
CA VAL A 177 16.41 -7.20 -13.53
C VAL A 177 17.39 -8.17 -14.20
N ASP A 178 18.63 -7.73 -14.42
CA ASP A 178 19.65 -8.47 -15.18
C ASP A 178 19.09 -8.97 -16.55
N ASP A 179 19.54 -10.12 -17.04
CA ASP A 179 19.06 -10.73 -18.27
C ASP A 179 17.78 -11.57 -18.11
N LEU A 180 17.11 -11.49 -16.95
CA LEU A 180 15.93 -12.34 -16.65
C LEU A 180 14.77 -12.11 -17.62
N GLY A 181 14.64 -10.89 -18.16
CA GLY A 181 13.62 -10.56 -19.17
C GLY A 181 13.82 -11.26 -20.52
N ASP A 182 15.04 -11.70 -20.83
CA ASP A 182 15.36 -12.46 -22.04
C ASP A 182 15.16 -13.99 -21.84
N ASN A 183 14.92 -14.44 -20.61
CA ASN A 183 14.73 -15.84 -20.27
C ASN A 183 13.24 -16.25 -20.39
N ALA A 184 12.89 -16.87 -21.51
CA ALA A 184 11.52 -17.32 -21.81
C ALA A 184 10.90 -18.28 -20.77
N THR A 185 11.71 -19.02 -20.01
CA THR A 185 11.19 -19.88 -18.94
C THR A 185 10.72 -19.05 -17.76
N ILE A 186 11.48 -18.01 -17.40
CA ILE A 186 11.16 -17.13 -16.27
C ILE A 186 10.00 -16.23 -16.66
N THR A 187 10.07 -15.56 -17.81
CA THR A 187 8.99 -14.65 -18.24
C THR A 187 7.66 -15.39 -18.44
N GLY A 188 7.69 -16.57 -19.08
CA GLY A 188 6.48 -17.40 -19.21
C GLY A 188 5.91 -17.86 -17.87
N ALA A 189 6.76 -18.26 -16.92
CA ALA A 189 6.33 -18.64 -15.58
C ALA A 189 5.72 -17.46 -14.81
N THR A 190 6.33 -16.28 -14.89
CA THR A 190 5.78 -15.07 -14.28
C THR A 190 4.44 -14.68 -14.90
N GLU A 191 4.28 -14.77 -16.22
CA GLU A 191 2.99 -14.50 -16.89
C GLU A 191 1.88 -15.47 -16.45
N ASP A 192 2.19 -16.76 -16.32
CA ASP A 192 1.26 -17.77 -15.80
C ASP A 192 0.91 -17.50 -14.32
N ALA A 193 1.90 -17.14 -13.49
CA ALA A 193 1.69 -16.76 -12.10
C ALA A 193 0.82 -15.49 -11.96
N VAL A 194 1.02 -14.49 -12.83
CA VAL A 194 0.17 -13.29 -12.90
C VAL A 194 -1.27 -13.63 -13.24
N ALA A 195 -1.52 -14.66 -14.08
CA ALA A 195 -2.88 -15.09 -14.37
C ALA A 195 -3.60 -15.63 -13.12
N ILE A 196 -2.87 -16.30 -12.22
CA ILE A 196 -3.38 -16.78 -10.93
C ILE A 196 -3.63 -15.60 -10.00
N TRP A 197 -2.69 -14.67 -9.87
CA TRP A 197 -2.88 -13.44 -9.10
C TRP A 197 -4.13 -12.66 -9.55
N ARG A 198 -4.31 -12.48 -10.87
CA ARG A 198 -5.54 -11.89 -11.46
C ARG A 198 -6.80 -12.64 -11.01
N ALA A 199 -6.78 -13.97 -11.03
CA ALA A 199 -7.94 -14.78 -10.65
C ALA A 199 -8.30 -14.58 -9.17
N ILE A 200 -7.31 -14.61 -8.26
CA ILE A 200 -7.49 -14.35 -6.83
C ILE A 200 -8.18 -13.00 -6.63
N TRP A 201 -7.58 -11.92 -7.14
CA TRP A 201 -8.05 -10.56 -6.89
C TRP A 201 -9.39 -10.23 -7.56
N SER A 202 -9.67 -10.81 -8.73
CA SER A 202 -10.96 -10.62 -9.41
C SER A 202 -12.15 -11.15 -8.60
N THR A 203 -11.94 -12.17 -7.75
CA THR A 203 -12.94 -12.69 -6.81
C THR A 203 -13.38 -11.63 -5.80
N TYR A 204 -12.50 -10.67 -5.51
CA TYR A 204 -12.70 -9.59 -4.55
C TYR A 204 -13.01 -8.24 -5.21
N GLY A 205 -13.33 -8.22 -6.51
CA GLY A 205 -13.71 -7.00 -7.23
C GLY A 205 -12.53 -6.10 -7.62
N LEU A 206 -11.30 -6.60 -7.53
CA LEU A 206 -10.11 -5.90 -7.99
C LEU A 206 -9.73 -6.36 -9.40
N THR A 207 -9.55 -5.41 -10.31
CA THR A 207 -8.99 -5.64 -11.65
C THR A 207 -7.50 -5.36 -11.60
N LEU A 208 -6.67 -6.35 -11.97
CA LEU A 208 -5.22 -6.16 -12.04
C LEU A 208 -4.78 -5.94 -13.49
N SER A 209 -4.26 -4.74 -13.76
CA SER A 209 -3.54 -4.41 -14.99
C SER A 209 -2.04 -4.58 -14.74
N VAL A 210 -1.34 -5.25 -15.68
CA VAL A 210 0.10 -5.49 -15.56
C VAL A 210 0.80 -5.06 -16.82
N ASP A 211 1.80 -4.19 -16.65
CA ASP A 211 2.80 -3.87 -17.66
C ASP A 211 4.12 -4.55 -17.31
N TYR A 212 4.91 -4.89 -18.33
CA TYR A 212 6.19 -5.57 -18.18
C TYR A 212 7.32 -4.69 -18.69
N ASP A 213 8.43 -4.65 -17.96
CA ASP A 213 9.62 -3.84 -18.21
C ASP A 213 10.89 -4.63 -17.86
N THR A 214 12.06 -4.16 -18.31
CA THR A 214 13.35 -4.80 -18.02
C THR A 214 14.42 -3.79 -17.62
N ARG A 215 15.31 -4.20 -16.71
CA ARG A 215 16.42 -3.38 -16.20
C ARG A 215 17.72 -4.20 -16.13
N PRO A 216 18.34 -4.46 -17.29
CA PRO A 216 19.51 -5.33 -17.38
C PRO A 216 20.77 -4.78 -16.72
N GLU A 217 20.79 -3.51 -16.35
CA GLU A 217 21.88 -2.88 -15.62
C GLU A 217 21.84 -3.15 -14.10
N VAL A 218 20.72 -3.65 -13.57
CA VAL A 218 20.53 -3.92 -12.14
C VAL A 218 20.83 -5.39 -11.84
N ASP A 219 21.57 -5.64 -10.76
CA ASP A 219 21.93 -7.00 -10.31
C ASP A 219 20.69 -7.78 -9.81
N ALA A 220 20.64 -9.08 -10.10
CA ALA A 220 19.55 -9.96 -9.68
C ALA A 220 19.57 -10.33 -8.18
N ALA A 221 20.61 -9.97 -7.43
CA ALA A 221 20.66 -10.07 -5.98
C ALA A 221 20.18 -8.75 -5.34
N ILE A 222 18.87 -8.65 -5.13
CA ILE A 222 18.23 -7.47 -4.52
C ILE A 222 18.40 -7.53 -2.99
N PRO A 223 18.72 -6.41 -2.31
CA PRO A 223 18.78 -6.36 -0.85
C PRO A 223 17.40 -6.64 -0.22
N SER A 224 17.32 -6.68 1.11
CA SER A 224 15.99 -6.70 1.75
C SER A 224 15.23 -5.43 1.35
N MET A 225 13.94 -5.58 1.07
CA MET A 225 13.10 -4.46 0.68
C MET A 225 12.87 -3.48 1.84
N THR A 226 13.05 -3.93 3.08
CA THR A 226 13.09 -3.04 4.25
C THR A 226 14.38 -2.23 4.35
N GLU A 227 15.49 -2.67 3.77
CA GLU A 227 16.72 -1.88 3.68
C GLU A 227 16.69 -0.91 2.49
N GLY A 228 16.14 -1.37 1.36
CA GLY A 228 15.99 -0.60 0.13
C GLY A 228 17.32 -0.29 -0.57
N SER A 229 17.25 0.30 -1.76
CA SER A 229 18.44 0.69 -2.54
C SER A 229 18.17 1.87 -3.47
N GLU A 230 19.25 2.48 -3.99
CA GLU A 230 19.11 3.48 -5.06
C GLU A 230 18.58 2.84 -6.35
N ASP A 231 18.98 1.59 -6.66
CA ASP A 231 18.46 0.89 -7.84
C ASP A 231 16.92 0.71 -7.75
N ILE A 232 16.37 0.40 -6.57
CA ILE A 232 14.91 0.33 -6.35
C ILE A 232 14.26 1.71 -6.57
N SER A 233 14.89 2.77 -6.08
CA SER A 233 14.45 4.16 -6.33
C SER A 233 14.44 4.48 -7.83
N GLU A 234 15.51 4.15 -8.55
CA GLU A 234 15.62 4.39 -10.00
C GLU A 234 14.63 3.55 -10.82
N ILE A 235 14.37 2.31 -10.41
CA ILE A 235 13.34 1.45 -11.03
C ILE A 235 11.96 2.08 -10.81
N SER A 236 11.59 2.41 -9.57
CA SER A 236 10.27 2.96 -9.25
C SER A 236 10.03 4.31 -9.93
N ALA A 237 11.04 5.17 -10.02
CA ALA A 237 10.97 6.49 -10.68
C ALA A 237 10.60 6.47 -12.19
N THR A 238 10.69 5.31 -12.85
CA THR A 238 10.27 5.17 -14.26
C THR A 238 8.83 4.72 -14.47
N GLY A 239 8.13 4.42 -13.38
CA GLY A 239 6.69 4.18 -13.39
C GLY A 239 5.89 5.46 -13.31
N THR A 240 4.62 5.32 -12.96
CA THR A 240 3.71 6.40 -12.61
C THR A 240 3.42 6.41 -11.11
N ASP A 241 2.87 7.51 -10.61
CA ASP A 241 2.41 7.64 -9.21
C ASP A 241 1.22 6.72 -8.85
N ALA A 242 0.82 5.80 -9.74
CA ALA A 242 -0.20 4.78 -9.52
C ALA A 242 0.33 3.34 -9.67
N ASP A 243 1.58 3.16 -10.12
CA ASP A 243 2.13 1.82 -10.37
C ASP A 243 2.72 1.22 -9.10
N ILE A 244 2.29 0.01 -8.76
CA ILE A 244 3.03 -0.83 -7.83
C ILE A 244 4.15 -1.53 -8.60
N THR A 245 5.40 -1.16 -8.31
CA THR A 245 6.57 -1.78 -8.93
C THR A 245 6.82 -3.16 -8.31
N VAL A 246 6.95 -4.19 -9.15
CA VAL A 246 7.23 -5.58 -8.75
C VAL A 246 8.50 -6.04 -9.45
N ILE A 247 9.57 -6.28 -8.71
CA ILE A 247 10.88 -6.68 -9.23
C ILE A 247 10.98 -8.21 -9.21
N ILE A 248 11.34 -8.81 -10.34
CA ILE A 248 11.64 -10.24 -10.45
C ILE A 248 13.15 -10.41 -10.44
N CYS A 249 13.68 -11.12 -9.45
CA CYS A 249 15.11 -11.23 -9.17
C CYS A 249 15.53 -12.66 -8.77
N ASP A 250 16.84 -12.94 -8.69
CA ASP A 250 17.37 -14.24 -8.28
C ASP A 250 17.17 -14.49 -6.78
N THR A 251 17.43 -13.46 -5.97
CA THR A 251 17.30 -13.52 -4.50
C THR A 251 16.86 -12.17 -3.94
N VAL A 252 16.19 -12.22 -2.78
CA VAL A 252 15.84 -11.06 -1.95
C VAL A 252 16.58 -11.19 -0.62
N GLY A 253 17.23 -10.12 -0.16
CA GLY A 253 18.02 -10.15 1.07
C GLY A 253 19.23 -11.10 1.02
N GLY A 254 19.69 -11.47 -0.18
CA GLY A 254 20.83 -12.38 -0.38
C GLY A 254 20.58 -13.83 0.05
N THR A 255 19.33 -14.28 0.08
CA THR A 255 18.95 -15.65 0.45
C THR A 255 17.95 -16.26 -0.53
N THR A 256 17.99 -17.59 -0.67
CA THR A 256 17.01 -18.38 -1.45
C THR A 256 15.86 -18.92 -0.58
N GLN A 257 15.74 -18.45 0.67
CA GLN A 257 14.69 -18.87 1.61
C GLN A 257 13.49 -17.90 1.65
N ILE A 258 13.57 -16.78 0.94
CA ILE A 258 12.53 -15.76 0.87
C ILE A 258 11.91 -15.84 -0.52
N TYR A 259 10.58 -16.03 -0.56
CA TYR A 259 9.82 -16.09 -1.81
C TYR A 259 9.61 -14.69 -2.40
N GLY A 260 9.34 -13.72 -1.53
CA GLY A 260 9.33 -12.31 -1.86
C GLY A 260 9.36 -11.45 -0.60
N GLU A 261 9.43 -10.15 -0.80
CA GLU A 261 9.36 -9.17 0.28
C GLU A 261 8.75 -7.87 -0.25
N SER A 262 7.81 -7.30 0.50
CA SER A 262 7.28 -5.95 0.26
C SER A 262 8.17 -4.88 0.90
N GLY A 263 8.39 -3.77 0.20
CA GLY A 263 9.10 -2.61 0.76
C GLY A 263 8.31 -1.80 1.80
N GLY A 264 7.02 -2.11 2.01
CA GLY A 264 6.25 -1.48 3.08
C GLY A 264 4.88 -2.10 3.31
N ILE A 265 4.29 -1.81 4.47
CA ILE A 265 2.92 -2.22 4.84
C ILE A 265 2.16 -1.01 5.43
N PRO A 266 1.53 -0.16 4.61
CA PRO A 266 1.53 -0.18 3.14
C PRO A 266 2.86 0.34 2.54
N GLY A 267 3.08 0.08 1.26
CA GLY A 267 4.11 0.67 0.42
C GLY A 267 3.68 1.98 -0.23
N THR A 268 4.63 2.72 -0.81
CA THR A 268 4.38 4.01 -1.47
C THR A 268 4.22 3.86 -2.99
N LEU A 269 3.50 4.76 -3.65
CA LEU A 269 3.40 4.76 -5.12
C LEU A 269 4.34 5.77 -5.77
N VAL A 270 5.09 6.54 -4.98
CA VAL A 270 6.08 7.49 -5.48
C VAL A 270 7.48 6.89 -5.42
N GLU A 271 8.44 7.52 -6.09
CA GLU A 271 9.84 7.07 -6.05
C GLU A 271 10.42 7.05 -4.63
N GLY A 272 11.21 6.02 -4.34
CA GLY A 272 11.84 5.82 -3.05
C GLY A 272 12.62 4.50 -2.98
N ARG A 273 13.49 4.38 -1.98
CA ARG A 273 14.42 3.25 -1.85
C ARG A 273 13.71 1.96 -1.49
N GLN A 274 12.51 2.06 -0.90
CA GLN A 274 11.66 0.92 -0.52
C GLN A 274 10.42 0.81 -1.43
N SER A 275 10.38 1.54 -2.56
CA SER A 275 9.16 1.71 -3.38
C SER A 275 8.94 0.59 -4.40
N ALA A 276 9.07 -0.66 -3.95
CA ALA A 276 8.78 -1.84 -4.75
C ALA A 276 8.46 -3.07 -3.88
N VAL A 277 7.98 -4.11 -4.55
CA VAL A 277 7.93 -5.48 -4.07
C VAL A 277 8.99 -6.29 -4.82
N ALA A 278 9.74 -7.18 -4.17
CA ALA A 278 10.71 -8.05 -4.85
C ALA A 278 10.36 -9.54 -4.70
N LEU A 279 10.50 -10.31 -5.76
CA LEU A 279 10.16 -11.72 -5.84
C LEU A 279 11.38 -12.54 -6.32
N SER A 280 11.77 -13.54 -5.53
CA SER A 280 12.80 -14.51 -5.91
C SER A 280 12.23 -15.55 -6.87
N TRP A 281 12.55 -15.47 -8.16
CA TRP A 281 12.05 -16.47 -9.12
C TRP A 281 12.61 -17.86 -8.83
N ILE A 282 13.86 -17.95 -8.33
CA ILE A 282 14.53 -19.22 -8.00
C ILE A 282 13.79 -19.93 -6.89
N THR A 283 13.46 -19.21 -5.81
CA THR A 283 12.73 -19.78 -4.67
C THR A 283 11.31 -20.18 -5.06
N ASN A 284 10.65 -19.37 -5.89
CA ASN A 284 9.33 -19.69 -6.41
C ASN A 284 9.34 -20.85 -7.41
N ALA A 285 10.48 -21.17 -8.04
CA ALA A 285 10.70 -22.35 -8.87
C ALA A 285 11.16 -23.59 -8.05
N GLY A 286 10.70 -23.72 -6.80
CA GLY A 286 11.07 -24.82 -5.91
C GLY A 286 12.55 -24.84 -5.49
N GLY A 287 13.33 -23.81 -5.81
CA GLY A 287 14.77 -23.70 -5.51
C GLY A 287 15.69 -24.46 -6.47
N ASP A 288 15.16 -25.20 -7.44
CA ASP A 288 15.95 -25.92 -8.45
C ASP A 288 16.00 -25.21 -9.81
N GLY A 289 15.27 -24.10 -9.94
CA GLY A 289 15.21 -23.27 -11.13
C GLY A 289 14.27 -23.82 -12.23
N THR A 290 13.44 -24.81 -11.92
CA THR A 290 12.47 -25.39 -12.85
C THR A 290 11.04 -25.29 -12.30
N PHE A 291 10.16 -24.64 -13.04
CA PHE A 291 8.76 -24.51 -12.63
C PHE A 291 7.94 -25.77 -12.92
N SER A 292 7.39 -26.37 -11.86
CA SER A 292 6.24 -27.27 -11.94
C SER A 292 4.92 -26.49 -11.89
N THR A 293 3.79 -27.17 -12.12
CA THR A 293 2.47 -26.54 -11.96
C THR A 293 2.21 -26.06 -10.52
N ASN A 294 2.74 -26.76 -9.51
CA ASN A 294 2.59 -26.33 -8.12
C ASN A 294 3.47 -25.11 -7.81
N ASP A 295 4.67 -25.04 -8.40
CA ASP A 295 5.54 -23.86 -8.28
C ASP A 295 4.88 -22.61 -8.88
N ILE A 296 4.26 -22.72 -10.06
CA ILE A 296 3.51 -21.62 -10.67
C ILE A 296 2.33 -21.19 -9.79
N GLN A 297 1.63 -22.15 -9.16
CA GLN A 297 0.54 -21.86 -8.23
C GLN A 297 1.01 -21.04 -7.04
N VAL A 298 2.04 -21.54 -6.35
CA VAL A 298 2.65 -20.82 -5.21
C VAL A 298 3.20 -19.48 -5.67
N TYR A 299 3.80 -19.38 -6.85
CA TYR A 299 4.34 -18.11 -7.34
C TYR A 299 3.25 -17.06 -7.58
N GLY A 300 2.11 -17.45 -8.14
CA GLY A 300 0.96 -16.56 -8.30
C GLY A 300 0.37 -16.11 -6.97
N GLU A 301 0.35 -16.99 -5.98
CA GLU A 301 -0.08 -16.69 -4.60
C GLU A 301 0.91 -15.75 -3.91
N THR A 302 2.23 -15.95 -4.09
CA THR A 302 3.28 -15.05 -3.58
C THR A 302 3.14 -13.65 -4.19
N LEU A 303 2.90 -13.53 -5.50
CA LEU A 303 2.65 -12.22 -6.12
C LEU A 303 1.44 -11.52 -5.49
N ALA A 304 0.34 -12.24 -5.29
CA ALA A 304 -0.85 -11.69 -4.64
C ALA A 304 -0.58 -11.31 -3.16
N HIS A 305 0.19 -12.13 -2.45
CA HIS A 305 0.55 -11.97 -1.04
C HIS A 305 1.43 -10.74 -0.81
N GLU A 306 2.56 -10.64 -1.52
CA GLU A 306 3.52 -9.57 -1.31
C GLU A 306 2.99 -8.21 -1.79
N VAL A 307 2.20 -8.19 -2.86
CA VAL A 307 1.49 -6.96 -3.25
C VAL A 307 0.34 -6.68 -2.28
N GLY A 308 -0.27 -7.70 -1.68
CA GLY A 308 -1.21 -7.55 -0.56
C GLY A 308 -0.57 -6.82 0.63
N HIS A 309 0.66 -7.19 0.99
CA HIS A 309 1.47 -6.45 1.97
C HIS A 309 1.70 -5.01 1.53
N TYR A 310 2.10 -4.79 0.28
CA TYR A 310 2.29 -3.45 -0.27
C TYR A 310 1.03 -2.58 -0.19
N MET A 311 -0.15 -3.19 -0.31
CA MET A 311 -1.43 -2.50 -0.17
C MET A 311 -1.91 -2.36 1.28
N GLY A 312 -1.17 -2.89 2.25
CA GLY A 312 -1.38 -2.67 3.69
C GLY A 312 -1.91 -3.88 4.48
N LEU A 313 -1.98 -5.07 3.88
CA LEU A 313 -2.32 -6.29 4.63
C LEU A 313 -1.15 -6.75 5.48
N PHE A 314 -1.42 -7.23 6.69
CA PHE A 314 -0.46 -8.00 7.48
C PHE A 314 -0.77 -9.48 7.35
N HIS A 315 0.16 -10.33 7.79
CA HIS A 315 -0.18 -11.71 8.06
C HIS A 315 -1.30 -11.76 9.10
N PRO A 316 -2.31 -12.64 8.94
CA PRO A 316 -3.35 -12.81 9.95
C PRO A 316 -2.77 -13.39 11.25
N VAL A 317 -1.59 -14.02 11.16
CA VAL A 317 -0.83 -14.49 12.31
C VAL A 317 0.67 -14.56 11.97
N ASP A 318 1.51 -14.10 12.90
CA ASP A 318 2.96 -14.31 12.89
C ASP A 318 3.39 -15.22 14.04
N PHE A 319 4.47 -15.98 13.83
CA PHE A 319 4.91 -17.02 14.75
C PHE A 319 6.27 -16.75 15.39
N ASN A 320 6.41 -17.18 16.65
CA ASN A 320 7.69 -17.40 17.31
C ASN A 320 7.84 -18.88 17.66
N GLY A 321 8.64 -19.58 16.86
CA GLY A 321 8.70 -21.04 16.91
C GLY A 321 7.36 -21.64 16.49
N ASN A 322 6.67 -22.34 17.41
CA ASN A 322 5.38 -22.98 17.12
C ASN A 322 4.16 -22.24 17.71
N ARG A 323 4.37 -21.02 18.22
CA ARG A 323 3.33 -20.21 18.89
C ARG A 323 3.04 -18.97 18.08
N ALA A 324 1.76 -18.67 17.92
CA ALA A 324 1.32 -17.37 17.42
C ALA A 324 1.78 -16.29 18.40
N GLN A 325 2.25 -15.16 17.86
CA GLN A 325 2.76 -14.04 18.63
C GLN A 325 2.04 -12.73 18.30
N TYR A 326 1.79 -12.49 17.02
CA TYR A 326 1.13 -11.28 16.54
C TYR A 326 0.01 -11.64 15.55
N TRP A 327 -0.97 -10.77 15.42
CA TRP A 327 -2.12 -10.90 14.51
C TRP A 327 -2.29 -9.64 13.69
N ASP A 328 -3.04 -9.71 12.59
CA ASP A 328 -3.50 -8.50 11.91
C ASP A 328 -4.60 -7.81 12.71
N ALA A 329 -4.82 -6.52 12.47
CA ALA A 329 -5.85 -5.74 13.17
C ALA A 329 -7.28 -5.98 12.64
N LEU A 330 -7.56 -7.14 12.02
CA LEU A 330 -8.85 -7.46 11.43
C LEU A 330 -9.63 -8.39 12.34
N SER A 331 -10.92 -8.09 12.57
CA SER A 331 -11.75 -8.88 13.48
C SER A 331 -12.38 -10.12 12.83
N ASP A 332 -12.26 -10.27 11.50
CA ASP A 332 -12.83 -11.36 10.71
C ASP A 332 -11.79 -12.38 10.21
N THR A 333 -10.54 -12.24 10.66
CA THR A 333 -9.48 -13.24 10.54
C THR A 333 -9.43 -14.06 11.83
N ASP A 334 -9.42 -15.38 11.71
CA ASP A 334 -9.45 -16.27 12.87
C ASP A 334 -8.16 -16.19 13.68
N GLU A 335 -8.25 -15.98 15.00
CA GLU A 335 -7.10 -16.15 15.88
C GLU A 335 -6.85 -17.62 16.20
N CYS A 336 -5.57 -18.00 16.16
CA CYS A 336 -5.09 -19.34 16.44
C CYS A 336 -3.79 -19.26 17.27
N ASN A 337 -3.46 -20.32 18.01
CA ASN A 337 -2.39 -20.27 19.03
C ASN A 337 -1.14 -21.09 18.68
N THR A 338 -1.23 -21.99 17.70
CA THR A 338 -0.15 -22.90 17.33
C THR A 338 -0.11 -23.07 15.83
N THR A 339 1.07 -23.25 15.23
CA THR A 339 1.22 -23.47 13.79
C THR A 339 0.23 -24.50 13.25
N ALA A 340 0.14 -25.69 13.85
CA ALA A 340 -0.79 -26.73 13.38
C ALA A 340 -2.28 -26.35 13.44
N ALA A 341 -2.68 -25.49 14.39
CA ALA A 341 -4.05 -25.00 14.47
C ALA A 341 -4.30 -23.90 13.43
N CYS A 342 -3.31 -23.03 13.23
CA CYS A 342 -3.34 -21.96 12.25
C CYS A 342 -3.30 -22.48 10.81
N ASP A 343 -2.46 -23.48 10.52
CA ASP A 343 -2.40 -24.14 9.21
C ASP A 343 -3.78 -24.73 8.84
N ALA A 344 -4.55 -25.17 9.84
CA ALA A 344 -5.89 -25.75 9.64
C ALA A 344 -7.00 -24.71 9.46
N SER A 345 -6.90 -23.52 10.06
CA SER A 345 -7.94 -22.47 10.01
C SER A 345 -7.66 -21.39 8.98
N LEU A 346 -6.39 -21.06 8.77
CA LEU A 346 -5.91 -19.94 7.95
C LEU A 346 -5.06 -20.40 6.77
N GLY A 347 -4.76 -21.70 6.62
CA GLY A 347 -3.82 -22.18 5.61
C GLY A 347 -4.23 -21.94 4.16
N GLU A 348 -5.49 -21.60 3.89
CA GLU A 348 -5.99 -21.19 2.57
C GLU A 348 -6.04 -19.64 2.40
N ASN A 349 -5.74 -18.88 3.45
CA ASN A 349 -5.69 -17.42 3.40
C ASN A 349 -4.44 -16.99 2.63
N ASN A 350 -4.60 -16.11 1.64
CA ASN A 350 -3.51 -15.63 0.81
C ASN A 350 -2.46 -14.88 1.62
N MET A 351 -2.83 -14.26 2.74
CA MET A 351 -1.89 -13.58 3.64
C MET A 351 -1.30 -14.50 4.71
N TYR A 352 -1.55 -15.82 4.70
CA TYR A 352 -0.89 -16.72 5.65
C TYR A 352 0.63 -16.73 5.40
N PRO A 353 1.50 -16.68 6.43
CA PRO A 353 2.91 -16.29 6.30
C PRO A 353 3.82 -17.24 5.53
N TYR A 354 3.33 -18.42 5.15
CA TYR A 354 4.09 -19.39 4.36
C TYR A 354 3.15 -20.37 3.63
N PRO A 355 3.58 -20.95 2.50
CA PRO A 355 2.84 -22.02 1.83
C PRO A 355 2.63 -23.24 2.74
N VAL A 356 1.39 -23.69 2.88
CA VAL A 356 1.05 -24.88 3.69
C VAL A 356 1.10 -26.13 2.82
N CYS A 357 2.20 -26.88 2.89
CA CYS A 357 2.42 -28.04 2.04
C CYS A 357 2.26 -29.38 2.77
N ILE A 358 1.29 -30.18 2.32
CA ILE A 358 1.02 -31.55 2.82
C ILE A 358 2.03 -32.55 2.24
N GLY A 359 2.72 -32.18 1.16
CA GLY A 359 3.83 -32.93 0.57
C GLY A 359 4.69 -32.03 -0.33
N PHE A 360 5.80 -32.57 -0.86
CA PHE A 360 6.83 -31.81 -1.58
C PHE A 360 6.30 -31.01 -2.79
N ASN A 361 5.25 -31.49 -3.47
CA ASN A 361 4.63 -30.82 -4.62
C ASN A 361 3.11 -30.68 -4.43
N ASN A 362 2.66 -30.50 -3.18
CA ASN A 362 1.25 -30.45 -2.86
C ASN A 362 1.01 -29.50 -1.70
N CYS A 363 0.81 -28.24 -2.05
CA CYS A 363 0.43 -27.16 -1.14
C CYS A 363 -1.07 -26.89 -1.21
N LEU A 364 -1.62 -26.41 -0.10
CA LEU A 364 -2.97 -25.85 -0.09
C LEU A 364 -2.99 -24.60 -0.97
N ASP A 365 -4.08 -24.41 -1.70
CA ASP A 365 -4.29 -23.20 -2.49
C ASP A 365 -4.54 -22.02 -1.54
N GLN A 366 -3.60 -21.08 -1.48
CA GLN A 366 -3.66 -19.86 -0.65
C GLN A 366 -4.31 -18.71 -1.40
N GLN A 367 -5.58 -18.88 -1.75
CA GLN A 367 -6.29 -17.97 -2.66
C GLN A 367 -7.44 -17.20 -2.00
N SER A 368 -7.65 -17.36 -0.68
CA SER A 368 -8.75 -16.70 0.03
C SER A 368 -8.31 -15.44 0.78
N LEU A 369 -9.15 -14.43 0.82
CA LEU A 369 -9.06 -13.25 1.68
C LEU A 369 -10.35 -13.12 2.49
N SER A 370 -10.24 -12.63 3.73
CA SER A 370 -11.39 -12.22 4.53
C SER A 370 -12.08 -10.99 3.91
N THR A 371 -13.27 -10.65 4.41
CA THR A 371 -13.96 -9.43 3.95
C THR A 371 -13.20 -8.18 4.41
N GLY A 372 -12.64 -8.22 5.62
CA GLY A 372 -11.75 -7.19 6.16
C GLY A 372 -10.52 -6.98 5.29
N GLN A 373 -9.85 -8.06 4.90
CA GLN A 373 -8.66 -7.99 4.05
C GLN A 373 -8.97 -7.40 2.67
N ALA A 374 -10.02 -7.87 2.00
CA ALA A 374 -10.48 -7.26 0.76
C ALA A 374 -10.81 -5.76 0.94
N GLY A 375 -11.41 -5.39 2.07
CA GLY A 375 -11.72 -4.01 2.42
C GLY A 375 -10.49 -3.11 2.61
N VAL A 376 -9.36 -3.66 3.08
CA VAL A 376 -8.07 -2.95 3.14
C VAL A 376 -7.53 -2.71 1.74
N LEU A 377 -7.53 -3.73 0.88
CA LEU A 377 -7.03 -3.60 -0.49
C LEU A 377 -7.78 -2.50 -1.28
N HIS A 378 -9.12 -2.45 -1.19
CA HIS A 378 -9.89 -1.39 -1.87
C HIS A 378 -9.61 0.03 -1.33
N ARG A 379 -9.21 0.14 -0.07
CA ARG A 379 -8.87 1.43 0.58
C ARG A 379 -7.45 1.90 0.28
N TYR A 380 -6.57 1.03 -0.18
CA TYR A 380 -5.26 1.46 -0.64
C TYR A 380 -5.40 2.44 -1.80
N THR A 381 -4.67 3.56 -1.77
CA THR A 381 -4.83 4.62 -2.77
C THR A 381 -4.50 4.19 -4.20
N GLY A 382 -3.75 3.11 -4.39
CA GLY A 382 -3.43 2.55 -5.71
C GLY A 382 -4.51 1.68 -6.35
N ALA A 383 -5.63 1.41 -5.67
CA ALA A 383 -6.73 0.59 -6.19
C ALA A 383 -7.82 1.43 -6.88
N LEU A 384 -7.50 2.14 -7.96
CA LEU A 384 -8.29 3.25 -8.56
C LEU A 384 -9.65 2.89 -9.18
#